data_AF-A0A969HGY5-F1
#
_entry.id   AF-A0A969HGY5-F1
#
_cell.length_a   1.000
_cell.length_b   1.000
_cell.length_c   1.000
_cell.angle_alpha   90.00
_cell.angle_beta   90.00
_cell.angle_gamma   90.00
#
_symmetry.space_group_name_H-M   'P 1'
#
loop_
_entity.id
_entity.type
_entity.pdbx_description
1 polymer ?
#
loop_
_entity_poly.entity_id
_entity_poly.type
_entity_poly.pdbx_seq_one_letter_code
_entity_poly.pdbx_strand_id
1 'polypeptide(L)'
;MKETIERWITPFKIYAPDANLLKANGYPIRGDQFIKPDASNVVAFWDEMLGSNPEVIQRIKQDVKTCIPEITDIRIESIRENTAKYSELKTKFGREDRFKQLFVIDDKAVRYYTDELSEGVLYFIALLAIIHQPNPPRLLAIEEPD
;
A
#
# COMPACT_ATOMS: atom_id res chain seq x y z
N MET A 1 34.12 19.32 -2.55
CA MET A 1 33.31 18.90 -3.72
C MET A 1 32.39 17.72 -3.39
N LYS A 2 32.86 16.66 -2.70
CA LYS A 2 32.00 15.56 -2.19
C LYS A 2 30.90 16.04 -1.24
N GLU A 3 31.25 16.87 -0.25
CA GLU A 3 30.29 17.39 0.75
C GLU A 3 29.20 18.32 0.18
N THR A 4 29.43 18.89 -1.01
CA THR A 4 28.48 19.79 -1.66
C THR A 4 27.40 19.02 -2.41
N ILE A 5 27.67 17.81 -2.88
CA ILE A 5 26.73 16.99 -3.66
C ILE A 5 25.74 16.27 -2.72
N GLU A 6 26.22 15.75 -1.60
CA GLU A 6 25.38 15.07 -0.59
C GLU A 6 24.29 15.99 -0.01
N ARG A 7 24.52 17.31 0.01
CA ARG A 7 23.54 18.30 0.48
C ARG A 7 22.36 18.55 -0.45
N TRP A 8 22.43 18.09 -1.71
CA TRP A 8 21.42 18.29 -2.76
C TRP A 8 20.83 16.99 -3.31
N ILE A 9 21.44 15.84 -3.02
CA ILE A 9 20.86 14.54 -3.32
C ILE A 9 19.89 14.22 -2.18
N THR A 10 18.60 14.46 -2.39
CA THR A 10 17.55 13.78 -1.63
C THR A 10 17.89 12.29 -1.63
N PRO A 11 17.93 11.60 -0.48
CA PRO A 11 18.37 10.21 -0.45
C PRO A 11 17.56 9.41 -1.47
N PHE A 12 18.27 8.79 -2.42
CA PHE A 12 17.66 7.91 -3.41
C PHE A 12 16.87 6.84 -2.65
N LYS A 13 15.56 6.76 -2.90
CA LYS A 13 14.72 5.69 -2.38
C LYS A 13 14.56 4.65 -3.47
N ILE A 14 15.10 3.47 -3.24
CA ILE A 14 14.84 2.29 -4.06
C ILE A 14 13.55 1.67 -3.52
N TYR A 15 12.58 1.45 -4.39
CA TYR A 15 11.36 0.73 -4.03
C TYR A 15 11.46 -0.66 -4.62
N ALA A 16 11.33 -1.66 -3.77
CA ALA A 16 11.27 -3.07 -4.12
C ALA A 16 10.12 -3.66 -3.30
N PRO A 17 8.87 -3.48 -3.75
CA PRO A 17 7.71 -4.01 -3.04
C PRO A 17 7.87 -5.50 -2.76
N ASP A 18 7.41 -5.97 -1.60
CA ASP A 18 7.44 -7.40 -1.28
C ASP A 18 6.00 -7.93 -1.23
N ALA A 19 5.64 -8.75 -2.21
CA ALA A 19 4.31 -9.34 -2.29
C ALA A 19 3.94 -10.16 -1.04
N ASN A 20 4.90 -10.80 -0.35
CA ASN A 20 4.61 -11.54 0.88
C ASN A 20 4.24 -10.61 2.04
N LEU A 21 4.86 -9.44 2.11
CA LEU A 21 4.51 -8.42 3.10
C LEU A 21 3.15 -7.79 2.80
N LEU A 22 2.80 -7.63 1.52
CA LEU A 22 1.49 -7.15 1.08
C LEU A 22 0.39 -8.21 1.33
N LYS A 23 0.70 -9.50 1.11
CA LYS A 23 -0.18 -10.64 1.42
C LYS A 23 -0.43 -10.85 2.91
N ALA A 24 0.33 -10.22 3.80
CA ALA A 24 0.12 -10.31 5.24
C ALA A 24 -1.28 -9.84 5.69
N ASN A 25 -2.05 -9.23 4.78
CA ASN A 25 -3.49 -8.99 4.90
C ASN A 25 -3.85 -8.23 6.19
N GLY A 26 -3.05 -7.25 6.56
CA GLY A 26 -3.28 -6.53 7.81
C GLY A 26 -2.09 -5.67 8.17
N TYR A 27 -2.35 -4.41 8.52
CA TYR A 27 -1.30 -3.50 8.96
C TYR A 27 -1.81 -2.58 10.08
N PRO A 28 -0.95 -2.22 11.06
CA PRO A 28 -1.31 -1.25 12.08
C PRO A 28 -1.49 0.15 11.49
N ILE A 29 -2.54 0.86 11.90
CA ILE A 29 -2.81 2.23 11.46
C ILE A 29 -1.97 3.22 12.26
N ARG A 30 -0.98 3.83 11.59
CA ARG A 30 0.04 4.70 12.19
C ARG A 30 0.14 6.11 11.59
N GLY A 31 -0.77 6.47 10.68
CA GLY A 31 -0.73 7.76 9.98
C GLY A 31 0.42 7.88 8.99
N ASP A 32 0.70 6.78 8.26
CA ASP A 32 1.84 6.70 7.36
C ASP A 32 1.61 7.58 6.11
N GLN A 33 2.29 8.72 6.02
CA GLN A 33 2.11 9.66 4.88
C GLN A 33 2.85 9.25 3.60
N PHE A 34 3.72 8.23 3.68
CA PHE A 34 4.56 7.77 2.58
C PHE A 34 4.61 6.25 2.52
N ILE A 35 4.80 5.71 1.32
CA ILE A 35 5.03 4.27 1.14
C ILE A 35 6.47 3.91 1.53
N LYS A 36 6.64 2.80 2.27
CA LYS A 36 7.94 2.20 2.57
C LYS A 36 8.57 1.60 1.30
N PRO A 37 9.90 1.49 1.23
CA PRO A 37 10.59 0.81 0.13
C PRO A 37 10.01 -0.56 -0.24
N ASP A 38 9.60 -1.35 0.75
CA ASP A 38 9.02 -2.69 0.62
C ASP A 38 7.49 -2.70 0.42
N ALA A 39 6.87 -1.52 0.36
CA ALA A 39 5.43 -1.29 0.29
C ALA A 39 4.58 -1.92 1.42
N SER A 40 5.20 -2.47 2.47
CA SER A 40 4.52 -3.20 3.54
C SER A 40 3.44 -2.38 4.25
N ASN A 41 3.55 -1.05 4.24
CA ASN A 41 2.64 -0.13 4.89
C ASN A 41 1.51 0.42 4.00
N VAL A 42 1.27 -0.16 2.81
CA VAL A 42 0.27 0.36 1.86
C VAL A 42 -1.10 0.59 2.51
N VAL A 43 -1.52 -0.26 3.46
CA VAL A 43 -2.81 -0.13 4.16
C VAL A 43 -2.83 1.10 5.08
N ALA A 44 -1.75 1.35 5.83
CA ALA A 44 -1.67 2.53 6.69
C ALA A 44 -1.58 3.82 5.86
N PHE A 45 -0.85 3.78 4.74
CA PHE A 45 -0.84 4.88 3.79
C PHE A 45 -2.22 5.15 3.21
N TRP A 46 -2.95 4.09 2.83
CA TRP A 46 -4.29 4.23 2.30
C TRP A 46 -5.23 4.90 3.31
N ASP A 47 -5.15 4.51 4.58
CA ASP A 47 -5.97 5.08 5.64
C ASP A 47 -5.67 6.56 5.88
N GLU A 48 -4.39 6.92 5.93
CA GLU A 48 -3.95 8.31 6.09
C GLU A 48 -4.43 9.16 4.91
N MET A 49 -4.23 8.69 3.67
CA MET A 49 -4.66 9.43 2.47
C MET A 49 -6.19 9.57 2.38
N LEU A 50 -6.98 8.59 2.83
CA LEU A 50 -8.44 8.76 2.91
C LEU A 50 -8.85 9.91 3.83
N GLY A 51 -8.10 10.15 4.91
CA GLY A 51 -8.35 11.23 5.85
C GLY A 51 -7.79 12.59 5.42
N SER A 52 -6.59 12.61 4.83
CA SER A 52 -5.84 13.83 4.57
C SER A 52 -5.90 14.31 3.11
N ASN A 53 -5.87 13.39 2.13
CA ASN A 53 -5.74 13.68 0.70
C ASN A 53 -6.55 12.66 -0.14
N PRO A 54 -7.89 12.61 0.00
CA PRO A 54 -8.73 11.56 -0.59
C PRO A 54 -8.61 11.47 -2.13
N GLU A 55 -8.21 12.54 -2.79
CA GLU A 55 -7.92 12.58 -4.22
C GLU A 55 -6.75 11.67 -4.64
N VAL A 56 -5.78 11.42 -3.74
CA VAL A 56 -4.70 10.44 -3.98
C VAL A 56 -5.31 9.06 -4.17
N ILE A 57 -6.21 8.67 -3.27
CA ILE A 57 -6.91 7.38 -3.34
C ILE A 57 -7.82 7.32 -4.56
N GLN A 58 -8.50 8.41 -4.89
CA GLN A 58 -9.35 8.45 -6.07
C GLN A 58 -8.54 8.24 -7.37
N ARG A 59 -7.36 8.84 -7.49
CA ARG A 59 -6.47 8.63 -8.64
C ARG A 59 -5.97 7.19 -8.72
N ILE A 60 -5.55 6.61 -7.60
CA ILE A 60 -5.13 5.20 -7.56
C ILE A 60 -6.28 4.29 -8.02
N LYS A 61 -7.50 4.48 -7.50
CA LYS A 61 -8.67 3.71 -7.93
C LYS A 61 -8.98 3.87 -9.41
N GLN A 62 -8.87 5.08 -9.92
CA GLN A 62 -9.11 5.36 -11.33
C GLN A 62 -8.09 4.64 -12.23
N ASP A 63 -6.81 4.68 -11.88
CA ASP A 63 -5.75 4.02 -12.65
C ASP A 63 -5.85 2.51 -12.57
N VAL A 64 -6.21 1.95 -11.41
CA VAL A 64 -6.51 0.51 -11.30
C VAL A 64 -7.64 0.13 -12.23
N LYS A 65 -8.76 0.85 -12.21
CA LYS A 65 -9.91 0.55 -13.07
C LYS A 65 -9.58 0.73 -14.56
N THR A 66 -8.72 1.67 -14.90
CA THR A 66 -8.26 1.86 -16.29
C THR A 66 -7.41 0.69 -16.77
N CYS A 67 -6.50 0.18 -15.93
CA CYS A 67 -5.56 -0.87 -16.30
C CYS A 67 -6.09 -2.29 -16.09
N ILE A 68 -6.99 -2.50 -15.12
CA ILE A 68 -7.62 -3.76 -14.77
C ILE A 68 -9.13 -3.52 -14.61
N PRO A 69 -9.89 -3.46 -15.71
CA PRO A 69 -11.31 -3.10 -15.68
C PRO A 69 -12.20 -4.04 -14.84
N GLU A 70 -11.73 -5.27 -14.61
CA GLU A 70 -12.38 -6.25 -13.73
C GLU A 70 -12.40 -5.79 -12.27
N ILE A 71 -11.45 -4.96 -11.85
CA ILE A 71 -11.42 -4.37 -10.50
C ILE A 71 -12.23 -3.08 -10.52
N THR A 72 -13.38 -3.08 -9.84
CA THR A 72 -14.29 -1.93 -9.79
C THR A 72 -14.01 -0.98 -8.64
N ASP A 73 -13.43 -1.47 -7.54
CA ASP A 73 -13.08 -0.65 -6.39
C ASP A 73 -11.98 -1.29 -5.52
N ILE A 74 -11.31 -0.46 -4.72
CA ILE A 74 -10.35 -0.88 -3.69
C ILE A 74 -10.74 -0.21 -2.37
N ARG A 75 -10.76 -0.97 -1.29
CA ARG A 75 -11.15 -0.46 0.02
C ARG A 75 -10.28 -1.04 1.13
N ILE A 76 -10.35 -0.39 2.28
CA ILE A 76 -9.80 -0.90 3.52
C ILE A 76 -10.91 -1.03 4.56
N GLU A 77 -10.76 -1.97 5.47
CA GLU A 77 -11.67 -2.16 6.61
C GLU A 77 -10.94 -2.57 7.88
N SER A 78 -11.54 -2.31 9.03
CA SER A 78 -10.98 -2.66 10.34
C SER A 78 -11.07 -4.16 10.58
N ILE A 79 -9.97 -4.74 11.05
CA ILE A 79 -9.91 -6.13 11.51
C ILE A 79 -10.49 -6.17 12.93
N ARG A 80 -11.43 -7.09 13.18
CA ARG A 80 -12.11 -7.20 14.48
C ARG A 80 -11.20 -7.83 15.53
N GLU A 81 -11.22 -7.27 16.74
CA GLU A 81 -10.35 -7.68 17.87
C GLU A 81 -10.51 -9.14 18.29
N ASN A 82 -11.69 -9.72 18.08
CA ASN A 82 -12.02 -11.08 18.50
C ASN A 82 -11.65 -12.15 17.46
N THR A 83 -10.79 -11.83 16.49
CA THR A 83 -10.36 -12.77 15.45
C THR A 83 -8.96 -13.32 15.72
N ALA A 84 -8.68 -14.55 15.27
CA ALA A 84 -7.35 -15.13 15.32
C ALA A 84 -6.31 -14.23 14.64
N LYS A 85 -6.69 -13.69 13.48
CA LYS A 85 -5.93 -12.71 12.70
C LYS A 85 -5.52 -11.48 13.51
N TYR A 86 -6.43 -10.88 14.28
CA TYR A 86 -6.08 -9.76 15.14
C TYR A 86 -5.03 -10.14 16.19
N SER A 87 -5.15 -11.34 16.78
CA SER A 87 -4.21 -11.85 17.77
C SER A 87 -2.81 -12.09 17.18
N GLU A 88 -2.74 -12.60 15.96
CA GLU A 88 -1.48 -12.78 15.20
C GLU A 88 -0.82 -11.43 14.90
N LEU A 89 -1.60 -10.46 14.40
CA LEU A 89 -1.11 -9.12 14.11
C LEU A 89 -0.63 -8.40 15.37
N LYS A 90 -1.35 -8.53 16.49
CA LYS A 90 -0.94 -8.00 17.79
C LYS A 90 0.38 -8.61 18.27
N THR A 91 0.57 -9.91 18.04
CA THR A 91 1.85 -10.59 18.35
C THR A 91 2.99 -10.06 17.46
N LYS A 92 2.72 -9.88 16.16
CA LYS A 92 3.70 -9.40 15.17
C LYS A 92 4.09 -7.93 15.37
N PHE A 93 3.13 -7.06 15.65
CA PHE A 93 3.31 -5.61 15.68
C PHE A 93 3.32 -5.00 17.09
N GLY A 94 3.00 -5.78 18.13
CA GLY A 94 3.09 -5.35 19.53
C GLY A 94 1.85 -4.61 20.01
N ARG A 95 2.04 -3.46 20.67
CA ARG A 95 0.99 -2.67 21.35
C ARG A 95 0.07 -1.87 20.41
N GLU A 96 -0.02 -2.27 19.15
CA GLU A 96 -0.92 -1.62 18.19
C GLU A 96 -2.33 -2.17 18.38
N ASP A 97 -3.30 -1.27 18.52
CA ASP A 97 -4.69 -1.64 18.85
C ASP A 97 -5.65 -1.49 17.66
N ARG A 98 -5.16 -1.00 16.51
CA ARG A 98 -5.99 -0.82 15.31
C ARG A 98 -5.28 -1.33 14.08
N PHE A 99 -5.84 -2.39 13.51
CA PHE A 99 -5.39 -2.96 12.25
C PHE A 99 -6.47 -2.80 11.19
N LYS A 100 -6.05 -2.48 9.97
CA LYS A 100 -6.91 -2.57 8.80
C LYS A 100 -6.32 -3.51 7.78
N GLN A 101 -7.19 -4.02 6.92
CA GLN A 101 -6.86 -4.86 5.77
C GLN A 101 -7.38 -4.20 4.50
N LEU A 102 -6.71 -4.44 3.38
CA LEU A 102 -7.11 -4.00 2.06
C LEU A 102 -7.83 -5.13 1.33
N PHE A 103 -8.83 -4.79 0.53
CA PHE A 103 -9.51 -5.71 -0.38
C PHE A 103 -9.90 -4.98 -1.66
N VAL A 104 -10.03 -5.74 -2.75
CA VAL A 104 -10.57 -5.26 -4.01
C VAL A 104 -11.98 -5.81 -4.22
N ILE A 105 -12.77 -5.13 -5.03
CA ILE A 105 -14.10 -5.55 -5.45
C ILE A 105 -14.07 -5.74 -6.96
N ASP A 106 -14.52 -6.90 -7.44
CA ASP A 106 -14.60 -7.16 -8.88
C ASP A 106 -15.91 -6.61 -9.52
N ASP A 107 -16.09 -6.84 -10.81
CA ASP A 107 -17.27 -6.47 -11.59
C ASP A 107 -18.54 -7.23 -11.20
N LYS A 108 -18.38 -8.35 -10.48
CA LYS A 108 -19.45 -9.18 -9.91
C LYS A 108 -19.72 -8.86 -8.43
N ALA A 109 -19.11 -7.79 -7.91
CA ALA A 109 -19.20 -7.37 -6.51
C ALA A 109 -18.63 -8.40 -5.50
N VAL A 110 -17.77 -9.33 -5.95
CA VAL A 110 -17.02 -10.24 -5.08
C VAL A 110 -15.85 -9.49 -4.46
N ARG A 111 -15.59 -9.75 -3.18
CA ARG A 111 -14.46 -9.17 -2.44
C ARG A 111 -13.30 -10.16 -2.42
N TYR A 112 -12.10 -9.68 -2.72
CA TYR A 112 -10.87 -10.44 -2.57
C TYR A 112 -9.90 -9.66 -1.68
N TYR A 113 -9.46 -10.28 -0.59
CA TYR A 113 -8.44 -9.72 0.29
C TYR A 113 -7.03 -9.92 -0.31
N THR A 114 -6.03 -9.22 0.20
CA THR A 114 -4.68 -9.22 -0.38
C THR A 114 -4.02 -10.60 -0.47
N ASP A 115 -4.36 -11.53 0.42
CA ASP A 115 -3.88 -12.93 0.39
C ASP A 115 -4.52 -13.77 -0.73
N GLU A 116 -5.63 -13.31 -1.31
CA GLU A 116 -6.33 -13.94 -2.43
C GLU A 116 -5.93 -13.35 -3.80
N LEU A 117 -5.17 -12.24 -3.79
CA LEU A 117 -4.74 -11.55 -5.02
C LEU A 117 -3.47 -12.15 -5.60
N SER A 118 -3.36 -12.08 -6.93
CA SER A 118 -2.10 -12.38 -7.60
C SER A 118 -1.02 -11.37 -7.19
N GLU A 119 0.25 -11.80 -7.26
CA GLU A 119 1.37 -10.93 -6.92
C GLU A 119 1.41 -9.70 -7.83
N GLY A 120 1.16 -9.88 -9.13
CA GLY A 120 1.09 -8.78 -10.08
C GLY A 120 0.07 -7.70 -9.71
N VAL A 121 -1.11 -8.08 -9.20
CA VAL A 121 -2.10 -7.10 -8.72
C VAL A 121 -1.60 -6.35 -7.48
N LEU A 122 -0.97 -7.04 -6.53
CA LEU A 122 -0.40 -6.41 -5.34
C LEU A 122 0.75 -5.45 -5.68
N TYR A 123 1.65 -5.87 -6.58
CA TYR A 123 2.72 -5.04 -7.11
C TYR A 123 2.17 -3.79 -7.78
N PHE A 124 1.14 -3.95 -8.61
CA PHE A 124 0.53 -2.85 -9.32
C PHE A 124 -0.12 -1.83 -8.36
N ILE A 125 -0.85 -2.31 -7.32
CA ILE A 125 -1.41 -1.43 -6.29
C ILE A 125 -0.31 -0.70 -5.52
N ALA A 126 0.77 -1.40 -5.14
CA ALA A 126 1.91 -0.80 -4.46
C ALA A 126 2.58 0.28 -5.33
N LEU A 127 2.79 0.00 -6.62
CA LEU A 127 3.35 0.93 -7.59
C LEU A 127 2.49 2.19 -7.71
N LEU A 128 1.18 2.03 -7.87
CA LEU A 128 0.26 3.16 -7.95
C LEU A 128 0.27 4.00 -6.66
N ALA A 129 0.35 3.36 -5.49
CA ALA A 129 0.50 4.07 -4.22
C ALA A 129 1.81 4.86 -4.15
N ILE A 130 2.92 4.31 -4.66
CA ILE A 130 4.23 4.98 -4.71
C ILE A 130 4.20 6.21 -5.64
N ILE A 131 3.59 6.12 -6.82
CA ILE A 131 3.59 7.23 -7.79
C ILE A 131 2.59 8.33 -7.44
N HIS A 132 1.50 8.01 -6.73
CA HIS A 132 0.45 8.98 -6.38
C HIS A 132 0.62 9.62 -5.00
N GLN A 133 1.55 9.14 -4.16
CA GLN A 133 1.82 9.74 -2.85
C GLN A 133 2.16 11.24 -2.97
N PRO A 134 1.84 12.09 -1.96
CA PRO A 134 1.92 13.56 -2.10
C PRO A 134 3.27 14.12 -2.58
N ASN A 135 4.38 13.47 -2.20
CA ASN A 135 5.70 13.77 -2.74
C ASN A 135 6.29 12.50 -3.37
N PRO A 136 5.91 12.18 -4.62
CA PRO A 136 6.33 10.95 -5.24
C PRO A 136 7.83 10.98 -5.56
N PRO A 137 8.49 9.81 -5.63
CA PRO A 137 9.90 9.74 -6.01
C PRO A 137 10.09 10.32 -7.41
N ARG A 138 11.10 11.18 -7.58
CA ARG A 138 11.44 11.79 -8.88
C ARG A 138 12.09 10.81 -9.85
N LEU A 139 12.71 9.77 -9.32
CA LEU A 139 13.23 8.63 -10.06
C LEU A 139 12.72 7.36 -9.38
N LEU A 140 12.09 6.49 -10.16
CA LEU A 140 11.65 5.18 -9.72
C LEU A 140 12.46 4.14 -10.49
N ALA A 141 13.24 3.34 -9.76
CA ALA A 141 13.85 2.13 -10.29
C ALA A 141 12.95 0.96 -9.87
N ILE A 142 12.48 0.19 -10.84
CA ILE A 142 11.68 -1.02 -10.63
C ILE A 142 12.55 -2.18 -11.09
N GLU A 143 12.77 -3.13 -10.19
CA GLU A 143 13.46 -4.38 -10.50
C GLU A 143 12.40 -5.39 -10.96
N GLU A 144 12.60 -5.98 -12.14
CA GLU A 144 11.70 -7.00 -12.75
C GLU A 144 10.21 -6.55 -12.88
N PRO A 145 9.89 -5.60 -13.78
CA PRO A 145 8.52 -5.10 -13.97
C PRO A 145 7.62 -5.97 -14.86
N ASP A 146 8.12 -7.13 -15.33
CA ASP A 146 7.50 -7.96 -16.38
C ASP A 146 6.16 -8.61 -15.95
#